data_AF-A0A538B5Y1-F1
#
_entry.id   AF-A0A538B5Y1-F1
#
_cell.length_a   1.000
_cell.length_b   1.000
_cell.length_c   1.000
_cell.angle_alpha   90.00
_cell.angle_beta   90.00
_cell.angle_gamma   90.00
#
_symmetry.space_group_name_H-M   'P 1'
#
loop_
_entity.id
_entity.type
_entity.pdbx_description
1 polymer ?
#
loop_
_entity_poly.entity_id
_entity_poly.type
_entity_poly.pdbx_seq_one_letter_code
_entity_poly.pdbx_strand_id
1 'polypeptide(L)'
;MKVNLALGELPRPTAWEGPLPGDPYTGLLAVSPSVDYLERAWDDAKYGRTSEHPYIEAVFPTVLEPGIAPEGKHVALCFTQFGPYELRGTSWDAEREAYGRNVVRTLSEYIPGFDGAVEHMEVLAPPDIAR
;
A
#
# COMPACT_ATOMS: atom_id res chain seq x y z
N MET A 1 2.38 9.25 -1.93
CA MET A 1 2.77 8.22 -2.92
C MET A 1 1.53 7.40 -3.24
N LYS A 2 1.47 6.79 -4.42
CA LYS A 2 0.44 5.79 -4.72
C LYS A 2 1.09 4.49 -5.16
N VAL A 3 0.68 3.37 -4.60
CA VAL A 3 1.11 2.03 -4.98
C VAL A 3 -0.13 1.27 -5.44
N ASN A 4 -0.21 1.00 -6.73
CA ASN A 4 -1.30 0.22 -7.32
C ASN A 4 -0.85 -1.23 -7.43
N LEU A 5 -1.68 -2.15 -6.95
CA LEU A 5 -1.40 -3.58 -6.95
C LEU A 5 -2.49 -4.32 -7.70
N ALA A 6 -2.09 -5.23 -8.60
CA ALA A 6 -2.96 -6.27 -9.12
C ALA A 6 -2.77 -7.52 -8.26
N LEU A 7 -3.87 -8.08 -7.77
CA LEU A 7 -3.88 -9.21 -6.86
C LEU A 7 -4.59 -10.41 -7.49
N GLY A 8 -4.06 -11.60 -7.24
CA GLY A 8 -4.67 -12.87 -7.62
C GLY A 8 -5.73 -13.37 -6.64
N GLU A 9 -5.73 -12.86 -5.40
CA GLU A 9 -6.68 -13.21 -4.36
C GLU A 9 -6.77 -12.11 -3.28
N LEU A 10 -7.71 -12.24 -2.34
CA LEU A 10 -7.86 -11.37 -1.18
C LEU A 10 -7.64 -12.19 0.11
N PRO A 11 -6.40 -12.24 0.63
CA PRO A 11 -6.09 -12.99 1.86
C PRO A 11 -6.81 -12.40 3.08
N ARG A 12 -6.78 -13.04 4.24
CA ARG A 12 -7.50 -12.53 5.42
C ARG A 12 -6.61 -11.60 6.27
N PRO A 13 -7.02 -10.36 6.59
CA PRO A 13 -6.33 -9.55 7.60
C PRO A 13 -6.40 -10.19 9.00
N THR A 14 -5.31 -10.14 9.77
CA THR A 14 -5.22 -10.78 11.10
C THR A 14 -6.22 -10.23 12.11
N ALA A 15 -6.60 -8.96 11.99
CA ALA A 15 -7.58 -8.30 12.85
C ALA A 15 -9.05 -8.58 12.43
N TRP A 16 -9.30 -9.39 11.40
CA TRP A 16 -10.65 -9.63 10.86
C TRP A 16 -11.09 -11.10 10.95
N GLU A 17 -12.12 -11.34 11.76
CA GLU A 17 -12.70 -12.68 11.96
C GLU A 17 -13.97 -12.94 11.11
N GLY A 18 -14.48 -11.92 10.40
CA GLY A 18 -15.74 -12.00 9.64
C GLY A 18 -15.66 -12.73 8.28
N PRO A 19 -16.71 -12.71 7.46
CA PRO A 19 -16.67 -13.29 6.11
C PRO A 19 -15.71 -12.53 5.17
N LEU A 20 -15.36 -13.14 4.04
CA LEU A 20 -14.61 -12.52 2.95
C LEU A 20 -15.42 -12.53 1.64
N PRO A 21 -15.39 -11.45 0.84
CA PRO A 21 -14.86 -10.14 1.21
C PRO A 21 -15.75 -9.48 2.29
N GLY A 22 -15.13 -8.90 3.32
CA GLY A 22 -15.80 -8.22 4.45
C GLY A 22 -15.41 -6.75 4.55
N ASP A 23 -15.71 -6.09 5.67
CA ASP A 23 -15.41 -4.67 5.90
C ASP A 23 -13.99 -4.21 5.52
N PRO A 24 -12.92 -5.00 5.76
CA PRO A 24 -11.57 -4.60 5.34
C PRO A 24 -11.42 -4.42 3.82
N TYR A 25 -12.27 -5.05 3.02
CA TYR A 25 -12.21 -5.04 1.56
C TYR A 25 -13.34 -4.26 0.89
N THR A 26 -14.42 -3.97 1.62
CA THR A 26 -15.52 -3.12 1.13
C THR A 26 -15.40 -1.66 1.56
N GLY A 27 -14.54 -1.36 2.55
CA GLY A 27 -14.26 -0.02 3.04
C GLY A 27 -12.82 0.44 2.79
N LEU A 28 -12.28 1.19 3.75
CA LEU A 28 -10.89 1.65 3.79
C LEU A 28 -10.11 0.80 4.79
N LEU A 29 -9.10 0.07 4.33
CA LEU A 29 -8.15 -0.61 5.19
C LEU A 29 -7.01 0.36 5.52
N ALA A 30 -6.70 0.56 6.80
CA ALA A 30 -5.61 1.42 7.23
C ALA A 30 -4.60 0.64 8.08
N VAL A 31 -3.31 0.82 7.78
CA VAL A 31 -2.18 0.33 8.59
C VAL A 31 -1.56 1.50 9.33
N SER A 32 -2.11 1.78 10.51
CA SER A 32 -1.71 2.88 11.40
C SER A 32 -1.82 2.45 12.87
N PRO A 33 -0.96 1.51 13.34
CA PRO A 33 -1.14 0.83 14.62
C PRO A 33 -1.05 1.75 15.85
N SER A 34 -0.40 2.91 15.75
CA SER A 34 -0.31 3.90 16.83
C SER A 34 0.05 5.29 16.32
N VAL A 35 -0.08 6.30 17.17
CA VAL A 35 0.41 7.66 16.86
C VAL A 35 1.93 7.67 16.70
N ASP A 36 2.67 7.01 17.59
CA ASP A 36 4.14 6.88 17.49
C ASP A 36 4.59 6.28 16.14
N TYR A 37 3.81 5.35 15.56
CA TYR A 37 4.07 4.80 14.23
C TYR A 37 3.97 5.88 13.15
N LEU A 38 2.91 6.70 13.21
CA LEU A 38 2.69 7.79 12.26
C LEU A 38 3.78 8.87 12.39
N GLU A 39 4.19 9.20 13.61
CA GLU A 39 5.27 10.16 13.87
C GLU A 39 6.60 9.67 13.30
N ARG A 40 6.95 8.40 13.50
CA ARG A 40 8.18 7.82 12.92
C ARG A 40 8.16 7.83 11.39
N ALA A 41 7.01 7.48 10.80
CA ALA A 41 6.85 7.54 9.34
C ALA A 41 7.02 8.96 8.80
N TRP A 42 6.57 9.97 9.55
CA TRP A 42 6.79 11.38 9.22
C TRP A 42 8.25 11.81 9.41
N ASP A 43 8.92 11.37 10.48
CA ASP A 43 10.32 11.73 10.74
C ASP A 43 11.25 11.26 9.61
N ASP A 44 11.06 10.05 9.08
CA ASP A 44 11.82 9.59 7.91
C ASP A 44 11.68 10.54 6.72
N ALA A 45 10.44 10.94 6.43
CA ALA A 45 10.14 11.85 5.35
C ALA A 45 10.74 13.23 5.55
N LYS A 46 10.70 13.77 6.79
CA LYS A 46 11.31 15.03 7.18
C LYS A 46 12.81 15.07 6.90
N TYR A 47 13.49 13.93 7.00
CA TYR A 47 14.91 13.80 6.68
C TYR A 47 15.20 13.39 5.22
N GLY A 48 14.17 13.43 4.35
CA GLY A 48 14.27 13.15 2.93
C GLY A 48 14.40 11.66 2.60
N ARG A 49 13.94 10.77 3.48
CA ARG A 49 13.98 9.32 3.29
C ARG A 49 12.57 8.76 3.10
N THR A 50 12.49 7.59 2.49
CA THR A 50 11.25 6.81 2.51
C THR A 50 11.06 6.22 3.91
N SER A 51 9.81 6.12 4.35
CA SER A 51 9.51 5.50 5.65
C SER A 51 9.85 4.01 5.62
N GLU A 52 10.54 3.52 6.64
CA GLU A 52 10.76 2.09 6.88
C GLU A 52 9.45 1.37 7.19
N HIS A 53 8.52 2.06 7.85
CA HIS A 53 7.21 1.59 8.25
C HIS A 53 6.12 2.58 7.74
N PRO A 54 5.71 2.47 6.47
CA PRO A 54 4.81 3.45 5.87
C PRO A 54 3.41 3.40 6.48
N TYR A 55 2.79 4.58 6.64
CA TYR A 55 1.34 4.66 6.82
C TYR A 55 0.65 4.33 5.49
N ILE A 56 -0.23 3.34 5.50
CA ILE A 56 -0.92 2.84 4.30
C ILE A 56 -2.43 2.92 4.50
N GLU A 57 -3.11 3.48 3.51
CA GLU A 57 -4.55 3.39 3.32
C GLU A 57 -4.81 2.64 2.01
N ALA A 58 -5.59 1.56 2.04
CA ALA A 58 -5.87 0.72 0.89
C ALA A 58 -7.37 0.58 0.64
N VAL A 59 -7.76 0.66 -0.62
CA VAL A 59 -9.13 0.38 -1.10
C VAL A 59 -9.10 -0.67 -2.20
N PHE A 60 -10.17 -1.46 -2.28
CA PHE A 60 -10.26 -2.63 -3.16
C PHE A 60 -11.47 -2.54 -4.10
N PRO A 61 -11.45 -1.63 -5.10
CA PRO A 61 -12.63 -1.29 -5.89
C PRO A 61 -13.27 -2.49 -6.61
N THR A 62 -12.47 -3.49 -7.00
CA THR A 62 -12.94 -4.72 -7.65
C THR A 62 -13.92 -5.54 -6.81
N VAL A 63 -13.96 -5.33 -5.49
CA VAL A 63 -14.92 -6.00 -4.60
C VAL A 63 -16.33 -5.42 -4.78
N LEU A 64 -16.43 -4.12 -5.05
CA LEU A 64 -17.69 -3.42 -5.27
C LEU A 64 -18.06 -3.38 -6.76
N GLU A 65 -17.05 -3.38 -7.64
CA GLU A 65 -17.21 -3.31 -9.09
C GLU A 65 -16.38 -4.41 -9.78
N PRO A 66 -16.86 -5.67 -9.84
CA PRO A 66 -16.08 -6.80 -10.38
C PRO A 66 -15.65 -6.65 -11.85
N GLY A 67 -16.32 -5.78 -12.63
CA GLY A 67 -16.05 -5.62 -14.06
C GLY A 67 -14.80 -4.82 -14.42
N ILE A 68 -14.11 -4.23 -13.44
CA ILE A 68 -12.90 -3.41 -13.69
C ILE A 68 -11.60 -4.22 -13.70
N ALA A 69 -11.68 -5.53 -13.44
CA ALA A 69 -10.57 -6.49 -13.54
C ALA A 69 -11.07 -7.83 -14.11
N PRO A 70 -10.17 -8.70 -14.59
CA PRO A 70 -10.54 -10.07 -14.96
C PRO A 70 -11.17 -10.85 -13.80
N GLU A 71 -11.95 -11.88 -14.11
CA GLU A 71 -12.59 -12.72 -13.09
C GLU A 71 -11.57 -13.32 -12.12
N GLY A 72 -11.87 -13.22 -10.81
CA GLY A 72 -10.99 -13.69 -9.74
C GLY A 72 -9.76 -12.80 -9.50
N LYS A 73 -9.62 -11.67 -10.20
CA LYS A 73 -8.55 -10.69 -9.97
C LYS A 73 -9.06 -9.49 -9.20
N HIS A 74 -8.17 -8.92 -8.41
CA HIS A 74 -8.48 -7.77 -7.59
C HIS A 74 -7.48 -6.65 -7.81
N VAL A 75 -7.92 -5.42 -7.59
CA VAL A 75 -7.06 -4.25 -7.58
C VAL A 75 -7.03 -3.70 -6.16
N ALA A 76 -5.84 -3.48 -5.62
CA ALA A 76 -5.65 -2.69 -4.41
C ALA A 76 -5.00 -1.36 -4.78
N LEU A 77 -5.64 -0.27 -4.38
CA LEU A 77 -5.10 1.07 -4.53
C LEU A 77 -4.59 1.53 -3.17
N CYS A 78 -3.27 1.53 -2.99
CA CYS A 78 -2.65 1.91 -1.74
C CYS A 78 -2.17 3.37 -1.82
N PHE A 79 -2.70 4.20 -0.94
CA PHE A 79 -2.26 5.56 -0.70
C PHE A 79 -1.35 5.54 0.50
N THR A 80 -0.09 5.95 0.30
CA THR A 80 0.86 6.01 1.40
C THR A 80 1.28 7.45 1.64
N GLN A 81 1.26 7.81 2.92
CA GLN A 81 1.53 9.16 3.36
C GLN A 81 3.04 9.42 3.54
N PHE A 82 3.39 10.70 3.48
CA PHE A 82 4.73 11.23 3.72
C PHE A 82 5.81 10.78 2.72
N GLY A 83 5.49 10.71 1.43
CA GLY A 83 6.55 10.61 0.41
C GLY A 83 7.23 11.97 0.20
N PRO A 84 8.55 12.13 0.45
CA PRO A 84 9.25 13.36 0.14
C PRO A 84 9.21 13.65 -1.37
N TYR A 85 9.10 14.92 -1.76
CA TYR A 85 9.14 15.28 -3.18
C TYR A 85 10.52 14.96 -3.79
N GLU A 86 11.58 15.28 -3.04
CA GLU A 86 12.97 14.93 -3.36
C GLU A 86 13.53 14.02 -2.27
N LEU A 87 14.21 12.94 -2.68
CA LEU A 87 14.89 12.04 -1.75
C LEU A 87 16.32 12.52 -1.51
N ARG A 88 16.78 12.41 -0.28
CA ARG A 88 18.13 12.83 0.12
C ARG A 88 19.16 11.81 -0.38
N GLY A 89 19.99 12.24 -1.33
CA GLY A 89 21.11 11.43 -1.82
C GLY A 89 20.73 10.29 -2.76
N THR A 90 19.47 10.26 -3.23
CA THR A 90 18.95 9.27 -4.18
C THR A 90 17.81 9.89 -4.99
N SER A 91 17.11 9.10 -5.81
CA SER A 91 15.96 9.56 -6.61
C SER A 91 14.82 8.55 -6.56
N TRP A 92 13.61 9.02 -6.87
CA TRP A 92 12.46 8.13 -6.98
C TRP A 92 12.61 7.10 -8.11
N ASP A 93 13.39 7.39 -9.15
CA ASP A 93 13.69 6.41 -10.20
C ASP A 93 14.48 5.21 -9.65
N ALA A 94 15.38 5.44 -8.68
CA ALA A 94 16.14 4.38 -8.03
C ALA A 94 15.37 3.68 -6.90
N GLU A 95 14.58 4.43 -6.13
CA GLU A 95 13.98 3.90 -4.88
C GLU A 95 12.55 3.38 -5.04
N ARG A 96 11.82 3.73 -6.10
CA ARG A 96 10.38 3.43 -6.22
C ARG A 96 10.05 1.94 -6.06
N GLU A 97 10.86 1.07 -6.66
CA GLU A 97 10.61 -0.37 -6.64
C GLU A 97 10.84 -0.94 -5.23
N ALA A 98 11.91 -0.50 -4.56
CA ALA A 98 12.19 -0.86 -3.18
C ALA A 98 11.09 -0.36 -2.24
N TYR A 99 10.59 0.85 -2.47
CA TYR A 99 9.47 1.41 -1.71
C TYR A 99 8.18 0.61 -1.89
N GLY A 100 7.84 0.25 -3.13
CA GLY A 100 6.68 -0.60 -3.42
C GLY A 100 6.75 -1.95 -2.70
N ARG A 101 7.92 -2.61 -2.74
CA ARG A 101 8.15 -3.83 -1.95
C ARG A 101 8.00 -3.62 -0.46
N ASN A 102 8.42 -2.45 0.06
CA ASN A 102 8.25 -2.13 1.46
C ASN A 102 6.77 -1.99 1.86
N VAL A 103 5.94 -1.41 0.99
CA VAL A 103 4.49 -1.34 1.19
C VAL A 103 3.87 -2.75 1.20
N VAL A 104 4.23 -3.61 0.24
CA VAL A 104 3.75 -5.01 0.19
C VAL A 104 4.18 -5.80 1.43
N ARG A 105 5.44 -5.66 1.85
CA ARG A 105 5.96 -6.27 3.09
C ARG A 105 5.14 -5.82 4.30
N THR A 106 4.90 -4.51 4.43
CA THR A 106 4.15 -3.94 5.55
C THR A 106 2.72 -4.45 5.56
N LEU A 107 2.04 -4.52 4.41
CA LEU A 107 0.70 -5.12 4.32
C LEU A 107 0.72 -6.60 4.73
N SER A 108 1.76 -7.35 4.35
CA SER A 108 1.91 -8.78 4.66
C SER A 108 2.07 -9.05 6.16
N GLU A 109 2.57 -8.09 6.96
CA GLU A 109 2.61 -8.19 8.42
C GLU A 109 1.19 -8.23 9.04
N TYR A 110 0.22 -7.58 8.40
CA TYR A 110 -1.17 -7.51 8.86
C TYR A 110 -2.13 -8.39 8.06
N ILE A 111 -1.71 -8.86 6.87
CA ILE A 111 -2.50 -9.68 5.95
C ILE A 111 -1.60 -10.82 5.46
N PRO A 112 -1.49 -11.94 6.21
CA PRO A 112 -0.61 -13.03 5.86
C PRO A 112 -0.91 -13.60 4.46
N GLY A 113 0.12 -13.76 3.63
CA GLY A 113 0.01 -14.21 2.25
C GLY A 113 -0.24 -13.09 1.22
N PHE A 114 -0.32 -11.83 1.65
CA PHE A 114 -0.56 -10.71 0.73
C PHE A 114 0.52 -10.55 -0.33
N ASP A 115 1.80 -10.74 0.02
CA ASP A 115 2.91 -10.75 -0.93
C ASP A 115 2.76 -11.81 -2.03
N GLY A 116 2.31 -13.01 -1.66
CA GLY A 116 2.02 -14.10 -2.61
C GLY A 116 0.81 -13.81 -3.52
N ALA A 117 -0.10 -12.95 -3.07
CA ALA A 117 -1.24 -12.51 -3.87
C ALA A 117 -0.89 -11.43 -4.90
N VAL A 118 0.25 -10.72 -4.77
CA VAL A 118 0.63 -9.63 -5.70
C VAL A 118 1.13 -10.20 -7.02
N GLU A 119 0.42 -9.88 -8.11
CA GLU A 119 0.78 -10.26 -9.48
C GLU A 119 1.50 -9.14 -10.22
N HIS A 120 1.08 -7.89 -9.99
CA HIS A 120 1.71 -6.71 -10.56
C HIS A 120 1.70 -5.54 -9.58
N MET A 121 2.68 -4.65 -9.72
CA MET A 121 2.83 -3.46 -8.89
C MET A 121 3.25 -2.26 -9.75
N GLU A 122 2.59 -1.14 -9.53
CA GLU A 122 2.96 0.17 -10.07
C GLU A 122 3.12 1.17 -8.91
N VAL A 123 4.19 1.96 -8.96
CA VAL A 123 4.51 2.95 -7.93
C VAL A 123 4.57 4.34 -8.56
N LEU A 124 3.69 5.24 -8.11
CA LEU A 124 3.63 6.63 -8.51
C LEU A 124 4.19 7.52 -7.40
N ALA A 125 5.31 8.17 -7.70
CA ALA A 125 6.00 9.09 -6.81
C ALA A 125 5.37 10.49 -6.81
N PRO A 126 5.68 11.40 -5.85
CA PRO A 126 5.08 12.73 -5.83
C PRO A 126 5.32 13.52 -7.13
N PRO A 127 6.51 13.46 -7.78
CA PRO A 127 6.71 14.07 -9.09
C PRO A 127 5.82 13.50 -10.20
N ASP A 128 5.43 12.23 -10.12
CA ASP A 128 4.56 11.57 -11.11
C ASP A 128 3.11 12.03 -10.97
N ILE A 129 2.66 12.33 -9.74
CA ILE A 129 1.28 12.72 -9.42
C ILE A 129 1.02 14.22 -9.65
N ALA A 130 2.05 15.06 -9.57
CA ALA A 130 1.92 16.50 -9.76
C ALA A 130 1.82 16.95 -11.24
N ARG A 131 1.77 16.00 -12.17
CA ARG A 131 1.62 16.21 -13.61
C ARG A 131 0.20 15.96 -14.07
#